data_AF-A0A933RE04-F1
#
_entry.id   AF-A0A933RE04-F1
#
_cell.length_a   1.000
_cell.length_b   1.000
_cell.length_c   1.000
_cell.angle_alpha   90.00
_cell.angle_beta   90.00
_cell.angle_gamma   90.00
#
_symmetry.space_group_name_H-M   'P 1'
#
loop_
_entity.id
_entity.type
_entity.pdbx_description
1 polymer ?
#
loop_
_entity_poly.entity_id
_entity_poly.type
_entity_poly.pdbx_seq_one_letter_code
_entity_poly.pdbx_strand_id
1 'polypeptide(L)'
;MSPESVVNEVLRRDVPLLRAGDTVEQALRTLLGTDLPALPVVDADGRLLGVFGEREFLGALFPGYLGELKGAAFVPAVLDDALERRLTCAREPVERHITTDHVDVPVSAGDAQVAETFLHHRVLIVPIVDGGRVIGVVRRSDFFRALARRLLERAGA
;
A
#
# COMPACT_ATOMS: atom_id res chain seq x y z
N MET A 1 32.98 -3.11 4.45
CA MET A 1 31.81 -2.47 3.83
C MET A 1 30.61 -2.79 4.70
N SER A 2 29.93 -1.78 5.23
CA SER A 2 28.63 -2.00 5.90
C SER A 2 27.71 -2.70 4.89
N PRO A 3 26.98 -3.76 5.26
CA PRO A 3 26.09 -4.44 4.32
C PRO A 3 25.12 -3.42 3.73
N GLU A 4 25.01 -3.38 2.40
CA GLU A 4 24.04 -2.51 1.72
C GLU A 4 22.63 -2.80 2.27
N SER A 5 21.92 -1.77 2.71
CA SER A 5 20.55 -1.89 3.20
C SER A 5 19.65 -2.46 2.10
N VAL A 6 18.79 -3.42 2.46
CA VAL A 6 17.78 -3.98 1.55
C VAL A 6 16.85 -2.88 1.06
N VAL A 7 16.46 -1.94 1.95
CA VAL A 7 15.62 -0.79 1.60
C VAL A 7 16.21 -0.03 0.42
N ASN A 8 17.51 0.30 0.47
CA ASN A 8 18.17 1.04 -0.61
C ASN A 8 18.21 0.25 -1.94
N GLU A 9 18.34 -1.07 -1.88
CA GLU A 9 18.34 -1.96 -3.05
C GLU A 9 16.97 -1.99 -3.75
N VAL A 10 15.89 -2.03 -2.97
CA VAL A 10 14.52 -2.24 -3.50
C VAL A 10 13.69 -0.96 -3.58
N LEU A 11 14.23 0.19 -3.17
CA LEU A 11 13.54 1.48 -3.18
C LEU A 11 13.18 1.90 -4.61
N ARG A 12 11.89 2.05 -4.88
CA ARG A 12 11.39 2.63 -6.12
C ARG A 12 11.10 4.12 -5.91
N ARG A 13 11.82 4.98 -6.64
CA ARG A 13 11.70 6.45 -6.52
C ARG A 13 10.65 7.05 -7.46
N ASP A 14 10.53 6.49 -8.67
CA ASP A 14 9.55 6.95 -9.65
C ASP A 14 8.21 6.24 -9.42
N VAL A 15 7.41 6.81 -8.52
CA VAL A 15 6.14 6.25 -8.06
C VAL A 15 5.06 7.33 -8.21
N PRO A 16 3.96 7.06 -8.91
CA PRO A 16 2.83 7.97 -8.97
C PRO A 16 2.30 8.26 -7.56
N LEU A 17 1.97 9.52 -7.32
CA LEU A 17 1.33 9.96 -6.08
C LEU A 17 -0.12 10.31 -6.38
N LEU A 18 -1.02 9.86 -5.51
CA LEU A 18 -2.43 10.27 -5.54
C LEU A 18 -2.61 11.54 -4.70
N ARG A 19 -3.53 12.40 -5.10
CA ARG A 19 -3.94 13.55 -4.29
C ARG A 19 -5.13 13.18 -3.41
N ALA A 20 -5.20 13.78 -2.23
CA ALA A 20 -6.30 13.58 -1.28
C ALA A 20 -7.70 13.69 -1.91
N GLY A 21 -7.86 14.67 -2.80
CA GLY A 21 -9.11 14.94 -3.52
C GLY A 21 -9.32 14.15 -4.82
N ASP A 22 -8.37 13.31 -5.25
CA ASP A 22 -8.60 12.42 -6.40
C ASP A 22 -9.78 11.51 -6.08
N THR A 23 -10.65 11.27 -7.07
CA THR A 23 -11.73 10.30 -6.88
C THR A 23 -11.17 8.88 -6.83
N VAL A 24 -11.90 7.99 -6.16
CA VAL A 24 -11.56 6.55 -6.16
C VAL A 24 -11.42 6.02 -7.59
N GLU A 25 -12.25 6.46 -8.54
CA GLU A 25 -12.10 6.08 -9.95
C GLU A 25 -10.75 6.53 -10.55
N GLN A 26 -10.38 7.80 -10.33
CA GLN A 26 -9.09 8.34 -10.82
C GLN A 26 -7.92 7.58 -10.21
N ALA A 27 -7.98 7.31 -8.91
CA ALA A 27 -6.97 6.55 -8.20
C ALA A 27 -6.83 5.12 -8.71
N LEU A 28 -7.94 4.43 -8.99
CA LEU A 28 -7.93 3.08 -9.56
C LEU A 28 -7.34 3.07 -10.97
N ARG A 29 -7.69 4.04 -11.82
CA ARG A 29 -7.08 4.17 -13.16
C ARG A 29 -5.57 4.33 -13.07
N THR A 30 -5.09 5.16 -12.14
CA THR A 30 -3.65 5.35 -11.90
C THR A 30 -3.02 4.06 -11.37
N LEU A 31 -3.61 3.44 -10.34
CA LEU A 31 -3.11 2.22 -9.71
C LEU A 31 -2.98 1.06 -10.72
N LEU A 32 -4.02 0.82 -11.52
CA LEU A 32 -4.06 -0.22 -12.56
C LEU A 32 -3.07 0.04 -13.70
N GLY A 33 -2.62 1.28 -13.88
CA GLY A 33 -1.54 1.64 -14.80
C GLY A 33 -0.14 1.34 -14.27
N THR A 34 -0.03 0.83 -13.03
CA THR A 34 1.24 0.50 -12.39
C THR A 34 1.31 -0.98 -12.02
N ASP A 35 2.52 -1.45 -11.69
CA ASP A 35 2.78 -2.75 -11.08
C ASP A 35 2.85 -2.68 -9.54
N LEU A 36 2.31 -1.61 -8.95
CA LEU A 36 2.26 -1.40 -7.51
C LEU A 36 0.89 -1.83 -6.97
N PRO A 37 0.85 -2.52 -5.80
CA PRO A 37 -0.42 -2.95 -5.20
C PRO A 37 -1.13 -1.81 -4.44
N ALA A 38 -0.45 -0.69 -4.24
CA ALA A 38 -0.96 0.51 -3.61
C ALA A 38 -0.12 1.73 -4.02
N LEU A 39 -0.65 2.93 -3.80
CA LEU A 39 0.03 4.19 -4.05
C LEU A 39 -0.04 5.10 -2.81
N PRO A 40 1.00 5.92 -2.58
CA PRO A 40 0.95 6.97 -1.56
C PRO A 40 -0.08 8.04 -1.93
N VAL A 41 -0.81 8.51 -0.93
CA VAL A 41 -1.75 9.62 -1.03
C VAL A 41 -1.16 10.81 -0.31
N VAL A 42 -1.10 11.96 -0.98
CA VAL A 42 -0.47 13.18 -0.47
C VAL A 42 -1.43 14.36 -0.43
N ASP A 43 -1.13 15.32 0.43
CA ASP A 43 -1.81 16.61 0.49
C ASP A 43 -1.42 17.54 -0.69
N ALA A 44 -1.85 18.80 -0.62
CA ALA A 44 -1.52 19.81 -1.63
C ALA A 44 -0.01 20.12 -1.68
N ASP A 45 0.68 20.10 -0.53
CA ASP A 45 2.11 20.41 -0.37
C ASP A 45 3.03 19.21 -0.70
N GLY A 46 2.43 18.05 -0.98
CA GLY A 46 3.11 16.80 -1.31
C GLY A 46 3.57 16.02 -0.08
N ARG A 47 2.98 16.28 1.10
CA ARG A 47 3.24 15.51 2.32
C ARG A 47 2.34 14.28 2.34
N LEU A 48 2.87 13.16 2.83
CA LEU A 48 2.13 11.91 2.94
C LEU A 48 0.95 12.05 3.91
N LEU A 49 -0.23 11.62 3.47
CA LEU A 49 -1.43 11.46 4.29
C LEU A 49 -1.69 10.00 4.63
N GLY A 50 -1.41 9.09 3.69
CA GLY A 50 -1.64 7.66 3.86
C GLY A 50 -1.41 6.89 2.56
N VAL A 51 -1.96 5.69 2.50
CA VAL A 51 -1.84 4.80 1.35
C VAL A 51 -3.22 4.34 0.88
N PHE A 52 -3.40 4.26 -0.44
CA PHE A 52 -4.58 3.70 -1.08
C PHE A 52 -4.17 2.63 -2.09
N GLY A 53 -4.76 1.43 -1.99
CA GLY A 53 -4.48 0.32 -2.90
C GLY A 53 -5.54 -0.74 -2.92
N GLU A 54 -5.14 -1.97 -3.28
CA GLU A 54 -6.01 -3.14 -3.37
C GLU A 54 -6.86 -3.35 -2.11
N ARG A 55 -6.24 -3.24 -0.92
CA ARG A 55 -6.92 -3.46 0.36
C ARG A 55 -7.96 -2.38 0.65
N GLU A 56 -7.58 -1.12 0.46
CA GLU A 56 -8.46 0.03 0.67
C GLU A 56 -9.64 0.01 -0.30
N PHE A 57 -9.40 -0.35 -1.57
CA PHE A 57 -10.45 -0.55 -2.56
C PHE A 57 -11.42 -1.68 -2.18
N LEU A 58 -10.90 -2.84 -1.73
CA LEU A 58 -11.76 -3.93 -1.26
C LEU A 58 -12.60 -3.50 -0.04
N GLY A 59 -12.02 -2.74 0.89
CA GLY A 59 -12.76 -2.16 2.02
C GLY A 59 -13.82 -1.13 1.60
N ALA A 60 -13.53 -0.36 0.55
CA ALA A 60 -14.48 0.61 -0.02
C ALA A 60 -15.65 -0.08 -0.75
N LEU A 61 -15.42 -1.21 -1.43
CA LEU A 61 -16.43 -1.98 -2.16
C LEU A 61 -17.28 -2.89 -1.27
N PHE A 62 -16.66 -3.61 -0.34
CA PHE A 62 -17.32 -4.62 0.48
C PHE A 62 -17.64 -4.08 1.87
N PRO A 63 -18.87 -4.23 2.40
CA PRO A 63 -19.20 -3.64 3.71
C PRO A 63 -18.41 -4.35 4.81
N GLY A 64 -18.09 -3.63 5.89
CA GLY A 64 -17.21 -4.09 6.97
C GLY A 64 -17.58 -5.45 7.60
N TYR A 65 -18.84 -5.90 7.49
CA TYR A 65 -19.25 -7.22 7.95
C TYR A 65 -18.52 -8.37 7.25
N LEU A 66 -18.00 -8.20 6.02
CA LEU A 66 -17.20 -9.22 5.35
C LEU A 66 -15.81 -9.42 5.98
N GLY A 67 -15.28 -8.41 6.69
CA GLY A 67 -14.03 -8.53 7.46
C GLY A 67 -14.17 -9.34 8.75
N GLU A 68 -15.40 -9.53 9.24
CA GLU A 68 -15.72 -10.29 10.47
C GLU A 68 -16.22 -11.72 10.17
N LEU A 69 -16.60 -12.02 8.92
CA LEU A 69 -17.11 -13.32 8.53
C LEU A 69 -15.98 -14.34 8.38
N LYS A 70 -15.96 -15.37 9.23
CA LYS A 70 -15.04 -16.51 9.17
C LYS A 70 -15.34 -17.50 8.01
N GLY A 71 -16.20 -17.14 7.06
CA GLY A 71 -16.56 -17.97 5.92
C GLY A 71 -17.69 -17.35 5.08
N ALA A 72 -17.48 -17.24 3.77
CA ALA A 72 -18.41 -16.63 2.82
C ALA A 72 -19.45 -17.62 2.23
N ALA A 73 -19.63 -18.79 2.85
CA ALA A 73 -20.45 -19.88 2.29
C ALA A 73 -21.97 -19.60 2.25
N PHE A 74 -22.42 -18.48 2.83
CA PHE A 74 -23.84 -18.18 2.99
C PHE A 74 -24.25 -16.78 2.54
N VAL A 75 -23.44 -16.10 1.72
CA VAL A 75 -23.82 -14.81 1.15
C VAL A 75 -24.33 -15.01 -0.29
N PRO A 76 -25.65 -15.16 -0.52
CA PRO A 76 -26.23 -15.00 -1.84
C PRO A 76 -26.22 -13.50 -2.19
N ALA A 77 -25.11 -13.02 -2.73
CA ALA A 77 -25.06 -11.76 -3.47
C ALA A 77 -23.90 -11.84 -4.47
N VAL A 78 -24.27 -11.95 -5.74
CA VAL A 78 -23.38 -11.88 -6.90
C VAL A 78 -22.54 -10.60 -6.79
N LEU A 79 -21.26 -10.65 -7.16
CA LEU A 79 -20.33 -9.51 -7.16
C LEU A 79 -20.97 -8.23 -7.76
N ASP A 80 -21.79 -8.42 -8.79
CA ASP A 80 -22.52 -7.37 -9.52
C ASP A 80 -23.49 -6.60 -8.62
N ASP A 81 -24.16 -7.28 -7.68
CA ASP A 81 -25.14 -6.70 -6.75
C ASP A 81 -24.47 -5.83 -5.67
N ALA A 82 -23.19 -6.11 -5.35
CA ALA A 82 -22.36 -5.28 -4.48
C ALA A 82 -21.77 -4.09 -5.25
N LEU A 83 -21.41 -4.27 -6.53
CA LEU A 83 -20.99 -3.18 -7.41
C LEU A 83 -22.13 -2.18 -7.65
N GLU A 84 -23.34 -2.62 -8.01
CA GLU A 84 -24.48 -1.75 -8.32
C GLU A 84 -24.90 -0.88 -7.13
N ARG A 85 -24.87 -1.43 -5.91
CA ARG A 85 -25.21 -0.69 -4.68
C ARG A 85 -24.16 0.33 -4.25
N ARG A 86 -22.95 0.27 -4.82
CA ARG A 86 -21.79 1.06 -4.36
C ARG A 86 -21.06 1.83 -5.45
N LEU A 87 -21.66 1.96 -6.64
CA LEU A 87 -21.25 2.91 -7.69
C LEU A 87 -21.00 4.34 -7.15
N THR A 88 -21.61 4.70 -6.01
CA THR A 88 -21.42 5.98 -5.32
C THR A 88 -19.99 6.21 -4.85
N CYS A 89 -19.24 5.17 -4.42
CA CYS A 89 -17.90 5.36 -3.86
C CYS A 89 -16.87 5.75 -4.92
N ALA A 90 -17.11 5.42 -6.20
CA ALA A 90 -16.21 5.76 -7.30
C ALA A 90 -15.96 7.28 -7.42
N ARG A 91 -16.94 8.09 -7.01
CA ARG A 91 -16.88 9.56 -7.03
C ARG A 91 -16.45 10.17 -5.70
N GLU A 92 -16.28 9.36 -4.66
CA GLU A 92 -15.78 9.84 -3.38
C GLU A 92 -14.27 10.14 -3.46
N PRO A 93 -13.78 11.12 -2.68
CA PRO A 93 -12.36 11.40 -2.62
C PRO A 93 -11.61 10.26 -1.93
N VAL A 94 -10.42 9.94 -2.41
CA VAL A 94 -9.59 8.85 -1.91
C VAL A 94 -9.23 9.00 -0.43
N GLU A 95 -9.08 10.24 0.07
CA GLU A 95 -8.75 10.50 1.48
C GLU A 95 -9.72 9.87 2.49
N ARG A 96 -10.95 9.52 2.07
CA ARG A 96 -11.93 8.81 2.91
C ARG A 96 -11.66 7.32 3.07
N HIS A 97 -10.83 6.77 2.19
CA HIS A 97 -10.60 5.33 2.05
C HIS A 97 -9.12 4.97 2.26
N ILE A 98 -8.28 5.89 2.72
CA ILE A 98 -6.85 5.61 2.96
C ILE A 98 -6.61 4.86 4.26
N THR A 99 -5.51 4.12 4.30
CA THR A 99 -4.89 3.73 5.56
C THR A 99 -3.83 4.76 5.94
N THR A 100 -3.90 5.28 7.16
CA THR A 100 -2.96 6.27 7.70
C THR A 100 -2.05 5.72 8.80
N ASP A 101 -2.49 4.66 9.48
CA ASP A 101 -1.84 4.20 10.70
C ASP A 101 -0.55 3.44 10.40
N HIS A 102 0.59 4.03 10.80
CA HIS A 102 1.93 3.45 10.70
C HIS A 102 2.24 2.85 9.31
N VAL A 103 2.06 3.65 8.27
CA VAL A 103 2.23 3.20 6.89
C VAL A 103 3.61 3.49 6.31
N ASP A 104 4.36 4.43 6.88
CA ASP A 104 5.63 4.94 6.35
C ASP A 104 6.80 4.87 7.32
N VAL A 105 8.01 5.04 6.77
CA VAL A 105 9.25 5.18 7.53
C VAL A 105 10.13 6.31 6.97
N PRO A 106 11.00 6.95 7.77
CA PRO A 106 11.91 7.97 7.28
C PRO A 106 13.00 7.37 6.37
N VAL A 107 13.62 8.20 5.52
CA VAL A 107 14.77 7.80 4.66
C VAL A 107 15.97 7.27 5.44
N SER A 108 16.09 7.63 6.72
CA SER A 108 17.11 7.13 7.63
C SER A 108 16.77 5.77 8.26
N ALA A 109 15.60 5.21 7.97
CA ALA A 109 15.15 3.95 8.56
C ALA A 109 16.02 2.77 8.14
N GLY A 110 16.28 1.87 9.08
CA GLY A 110 16.94 0.60 8.80
C GLY A 110 15.94 -0.47 8.32
N ASP A 111 16.48 -1.55 7.76
CA ASP A 111 15.69 -2.69 7.25
C ASP A 111 14.74 -3.28 8.32
N ALA A 112 15.15 -3.26 9.59
CA ALA A 112 14.34 -3.76 10.70
C ALA A 112 13.04 -2.96 10.91
N GLN A 113 13.09 -1.64 10.70
CA GLN A 113 11.91 -0.78 10.87
C GLN A 113 10.90 -1.04 9.74
N VAL A 114 11.37 -1.19 8.49
CA VAL A 114 10.51 -1.58 7.37
C VAL A 114 9.90 -2.97 7.58
N ALA A 115 10.69 -3.92 8.11
CA ALA A 115 10.18 -5.25 8.44
C ALA A 115 9.11 -5.20 9.54
N GLU A 116 9.34 -4.41 10.59
CA GLU A 116 8.38 -4.15 11.67
C GLU A 116 7.07 -3.58 11.12
N THR A 117 7.15 -2.61 10.19
CA THR A 117 5.98 -2.08 9.50
C THR A 117 5.18 -3.18 8.78
N PHE A 118 5.83 -4.03 7.98
CA PHE A 118 5.15 -5.10 7.25
C PHE A 118 4.60 -6.23 8.15
N LEU A 119 5.16 -6.42 9.33
CA LEU A 119 4.73 -7.46 10.29
C LEU A 119 3.50 -7.02 11.07
N HIS A 120 3.44 -5.76 11.49
CA HIS A 120 2.37 -5.26 12.33
C HIS A 120 1.27 -4.54 11.56
N HIS A 121 1.60 -3.93 10.43
CA HIS A 121 0.65 -3.19 9.62
C HIS A 121 0.37 -3.98 8.34
N ARG A 122 -0.91 -4.17 8.04
CA ARG A 122 -1.39 -4.95 6.88
C ARG A 122 -1.23 -4.15 5.58
N VAL A 123 -0.01 -3.68 5.33
CA VAL A 123 0.35 -2.88 4.16
C VAL A 123 1.12 -3.72 3.15
N LEU A 124 0.92 -3.42 1.87
CA LEU A 124 1.61 -4.08 0.75
C LEU A 124 2.80 -3.27 0.25
N ILE A 125 2.84 -1.98 0.60
CA ILE A 125 3.96 -1.07 0.39
C ILE A 125 4.26 -0.32 1.68
N VAL A 126 5.48 0.21 1.79
CA VAL A 126 5.88 1.21 2.79
C VAL A 126 6.42 2.42 2.04
N PRO A 127 5.75 3.59 2.08
CA PRO A 127 6.34 4.83 1.61
C PRO A 127 7.58 5.18 2.44
N ILE A 128 8.64 5.59 1.76
CA ILE A 128 9.82 6.16 2.39
C ILE A 128 9.70 7.67 2.29
N VAL A 129 9.84 8.36 3.43
CA VAL A 129 9.65 9.81 3.51
C VAL A 129 10.90 10.57 3.96
N ASP A 130 11.07 11.78 3.44
CA ASP A 130 12.04 12.75 3.92
C ASP A 130 11.32 14.05 4.27
N GLY A 131 11.40 14.47 5.54
CA GLY A 131 10.66 15.63 6.04
C GLY A 131 9.15 15.57 5.79
N GLY A 132 8.57 14.36 5.73
CA GLY A 132 7.15 14.10 5.42
C GLY A 132 6.80 14.01 3.94
N ARG A 133 7.76 14.22 3.02
CA ARG A 133 7.57 14.08 1.58
C ARG A 133 7.94 12.68 1.13
N VAL A 134 7.12 12.10 0.26
CA VAL A 134 7.40 10.78 -0.31
C VAL A 134 8.59 10.87 -1.27
N ILE A 135 9.64 10.09 -1.01
CA ILE A 135 10.80 9.97 -1.89
C ILE A 135 10.83 8.65 -2.66
N GLY A 136 9.96 7.71 -2.28
CA GLY A 136 9.80 6.43 -2.95
C GLY A 136 8.96 5.45 -2.13
N VAL A 137 8.85 4.22 -2.61
CA VAL A 137 8.15 3.14 -1.93
C VAL A 137 8.97 1.86 -1.95
N VAL A 138 8.80 1.06 -0.89
CA VAL A 138 9.26 -0.32 -0.84
C VAL A 138 8.05 -1.25 -0.90
N ARG A 139 8.03 -2.18 -1.86
CA ARG A 139 7.01 -3.24 -1.92
C ARG A 139 7.37 -4.38 -0.98
N ARG A 140 6.36 -4.94 -0.29
CA ARG A 140 6.54 -6.11 0.57
C ARG A 140 7.15 -7.30 -0.17
N SER A 141 6.72 -7.52 -1.42
CA SER A 141 7.21 -8.62 -2.27
C SER A 141 8.68 -8.44 -2.66
N ASP A 142 9.11 -7.23 -2.98
CA ASP A 142 10.50 -6.96 -3.35
C ASP A 142 11.42 -7.04 -2.13
N PHE A 143 10.99 -6.48 -1.00
CA PHE A 143 11.68 -6.61 0.28
C PHE A 143 11.87 -8.09 0.67
N PHE A 144 10.80 -8.88 0.55
CA PHE A 144 10.86 -10.34 0.77
C PHE A 144 11.86 -11.02 -0.18
N ARG A 145 11.79 -10.75 -1.48
CA ARG A 145 12.67 -11.37 -2.49
C ARG A 145 14.14 -11.09 -2.20
N ALA A 146 14.47 -9.84 -1.86
CA ALA A 146 15.83 -9.44 -1.53
C ALA A 146 16.34 -10.15 -0.26
N LEU A 147 15.53 -10.21 0.80
CA LEU A 147 15.88 -10.95 2.01
C LEU A 147 16.06 -12.45 1.76
N ALA A 148 15.13 -13.07 1.03
CA ALA A 148 15.18 -14.50 0.72
C ALA A 148 16.43 -14.84 -0.09
N ARG A 149 16.77 -14.03 -1.09
CA ARG A 149 17.99 -14.18 -1.88
C ARG A 149 19.24 -14.14 -0.99
N ARG A 150 19.38 -13.12 -0.14
CA ARG A 150 20.53 -12.98 0.77
C ARG A 150 20.64 -14.13 1.77
N LEU A 151 19.51 -14.64 2.26
CA LEU A 151 19.48 -15.78 3.17
C LEU A 151 20.00 -17.04 2.48
N LEU A 152 19.51 -17.33 1.27
CA LEU A 152 19.94 -18.51 0.50
C LEU A 152 21.41 -18.44 0.09
N GLU A 153 21.91 -17.27 -0.31
CA GLU A 153 23.33 -17.05 -0.62
C GLU A 153 24.24 -17.33 0.58
N ARG A 154 23.81 -16.99 1.79
CA ARG A 154 24.57 -17.24 3.03
C ARG A 154 24.43 -18.65 3.57
N ALA A 155 23.31 -19.33 3.31
CA ALA A 155 23.10 -20.70 3.73
C ALA A 155 23.82 -21.71 2.83
N GLY A 156 24.12 -21.33 1.57
CA GLY A 156 24.91 -22.11 0.63
C GLY A 156 26.41 -21.82 0.63
N ALA A 157 26.87 -20.87 1.47
CA ALA A 157 28.28 -20.51 1.68
C ALA A 157 28.83 -21.17 2.94
#